data_AF-A0A7S3TAM1-F1
#
_entry.id   AF-A0A7S3TAM1-F1
#
_cell.length_a   1.000
_cell.length_b   1.000
_cell.length_c   1.000
_cell.angle_alpha   90.00
_cell.angle_beta   90.00
_cell.angle_gamma   90.00
#
_symmetry.space_group_name_H-M   'P 1'
#
loop_
_entity.id
_entity.type
_entity.pdbx_description
1 polymer ?
#
loop_
_entity_poly.entity_id
_entity_poly.type
_entity_poly.pdbx_seq_one_letter_code
_entity_poly.pdbx_strand_id
1 'polypeptide(L)'
;DAAPSPAPAKGSKRKADSPKEAKAKAGPKKKAKTGPPAGPITLDAALLKEADGMGFRSQLENLAGRKDVVAKGIDPPKMLRALKAAGGLVNKAKAALMGAQ
;
A
#
# COMPACT_ATOMS: atom_id res chain seq x y z
N ASP A 1 -21.18 46.18 37.11
CA ASP A 1 -22.25 45.29 37.57
C ASP A 1 -22.09 43.93 36.88
N ALA A 2 -22.46 42.85 37.57
CA ALA A 2 -21.79 41.55 37.57
C ALA A 2 -22.17 40.53 36.45
N ALA A 3 -21.28 39.56 36.24
CA ALA A 3 -21.46 38.26 35.54
C ALA A 3 -22.49 37.34 36.27
N PRO A 4 -22.85 36.10 35.84
CA PRO A 4 -22.20 35.19 34.87
C PRO A 4 -23.09 34.25 34.00
N SER A 5 -22.41 33.47 33.13
CA SER A 5 -22.66 32.11 32.55
C SER A 5 -23.77 31.20 33.15
N PRO A 6 -24.30 30.15 32.45
CA PRO A 6 -23.48 29.02 31.95
C PRO A 6 -23.96 28.23 30.70
N ALA A 7 -23.03 27.41 30.18
CA ALA A 7 -23.18 26.42 29.11
C ALA A 7 -23.92 25.13 29.56
N PRO A 8 -24.59 24.38 28.65
CA PRO A 8 -24.97 23.00 28.92
C PRO A 8 -23.95 22.00 28.34
N ALA A 9 -23.14 21.44 29.24
CA ALA A 9 -22.40 20.20 29.00
C ALA A 9 -23.40 19.02 28.90
N LYS A 10 -23.54 18.42 27.72
CA LYS A 10 -24.43 17.28 27.51
C LYS A 10 -23.65 15.96 27.60
N GLY A 11 -23.70 15.35 28.78
CA GLY A 11 -24.03 13.93 28.90
C GLY A 11 -22.90 12.91 28.81
N SER A 12 -22.22 12.71 29.95
CA SER A 12 -21.61 11.42 30.30
C SER A 12 -22.69 10.34 30.46
N LYS A 13 -22.62 9.26 29.68
CA LYS A 13 -23.19 7.95 30.06
C LYS A 13 -22.12 6.88 29.88
N ARG A 14 -21.56 6.46 31.01
CA ARG A 14 -20.72 5.26 31.17
C ARG A 14 -21.58 4.01 31.35
N LYS A 15 -20.92 2.86 31.12
CA LYS A 15 -21.27 1.47 31.48
C LYS A 15 -22.18 0.77 30.45
N ALA A 16 -21.96 -0.48 30.03
CA ALA A 16 -21.12 -1.56 30.55
C ALA A 16 -20.86 -2.59 29.43
N ASP A 17 -19.70 -3.26 29.53
CA ASP A 17 -19.54 -4.72 29.49
C ASP A 17 -20.23 -5.55 28.39
N SER A 18 -19.42 -6.07 27.47
CA SER A 18 -19.66 -7.38 26.85
C SER A 18 -18.32 -8.00 26.46
N PRO A 19 -17.77 -8.91 27.27
CA PRO A 19 -16.73 -9.83 26.84
C PRO A 19 -17.42 -10.99 26.11
N LYS A 20 -17.21 -11.11 24.80
CA LYS A 20 -17.47 -12.38 24.12
C LYS A 20 -16.19 -12.85 23.44
N GLU A 21 -15.54 -13.74 24.18
CA GLU A 21 -14.44 -14.58 23.73
C GLU A 21 -14.72 -15.30 22.41
N ALA A 22 -13.64 -15.38 21.64
CA ALA A 22 -13.15 -16.55 20.92
C ALA A 22 -14.07 -17.23 19.88
N LYS A 23 -13.67 -17.09 18.62
CA LYS A 23 -13.46 -18.20 17.64
C LYS A 23 -12.58 -17.65 16.52
N ALA A 24 -11.29 -17.95 16.50
CA ALA A 24 -10.68 -19.18 15.98
C ALA A 24 -9.98 -18.91 14.62
N LYS A 25 -8.65 -18.89 14.69
CA LYS A 25 -7.65 -19.29 13.68
C LYS A 25 -8.00 -19.05 12.19
N ALA A 26 -7.40 -18.00 11.63
CA ALA A 26 -7.09 -17.93 10.19
C ALA A 26 -5.59 -17.76 9.99
N GLY A 27 -4.89 -18.91 9.99
CA GLY A 27 -3.64 -19.17 9.27
C GLY A 27 -2.36 -18.49 9.74
N PRO A 28 -1.22 -19.20 9.79
CA PRO A 28 0.08 -18.53 9.81
C PRO A 28 0.17 -17.72 8.51
N LYS A 29 0.14 -16.38 8.59
CA LYS A 29 0.57 -15.56 7.45
C LYS A 29 2.02 -15.95 7.21
N LYS A 30 2.21 -16.75 6.15
CA LYS A 30 3.49 -17.26 5.67
C LYS A 30 4.53 -16.17 5.87
N LYS A 31 5.54 -16.47 6.69
CA LYS A 31 6.80 -15.72 6.70
C LYS A 31 7.18 -15.57 5.23
N ALA A 32 7.00 -14.38 4.68
CA ALA A 32 7.54 -14.07 3.37
C ALA A 32 9.04 -14.27 3.53
N LYS A 33 9.57 -15.32 2.91
CA LYS A 33 11.00 -15.55 2.81
C LYS A 33 11.56 -14.25 2.27
N THR A 34 12.29 -13.54 3.13
CA THR A 34 13.16 -12.45 2.72
C THR A 34 14.17 -13.10 1.79
N GLY A 35 13.89 -13.00 0.49
CA GLY A 35 14.85 -13.32 -0.56
C GLY A 35 16.11 -12.48 -0.35
N PRO A 36 17.22 -12.84 -1.01
CA PRO A 36 18.45 -12.09 -0.94
C PRO A 36 18.18 -10.60 -1.23
N PRO A 37 19.02 -9.67 -0.71
CA PRO A 37 18.85 -8.24 -0.95
C PRO A 37 18.93 -7.99 -2.45
N ALA A 38 17.77 -7.95 -3.09
CA ALA A 38 17.68 -7.53 -4.47
C ALA A 38 18.13 -6.07 -4.48
N GLY A 39 19.17 -5.80 -5.27
CA GLY A 39 19.68 -4.46 -5.47
C GLY A 39 18.60 -3.53 -6.06
N PRO A 40 18.88 -2.22 -6.10
CA PRO A 40 17.97 -1.26 -6.71
C PRO A 40 17.63 -1.71 -8.14
N ILE A 41 16.34 -1.67 -8.48
CA ILE A 41 15.88 -2.00 -9.82
C ILE A 41 16.32 -0.90 -10.76
N THR A 42 17.20 -1.22 -11.70
CA THR A 42 17.66 -0.29 -12.74
C THR A 42 16.52 -0.02 -13.71
N LEU A 43 16.02 1.22 -13.72
CA LEU A 43 15.04 1.67 -14.69
C LEU A 43 15.78 2.21 -15.91
N ASP A 44 15.54 1.59 -17.07
CA ASP A 44 16.10 2.07 -18.33
C ASP A 44 15.48 3.43 -18.71
N ALA A 45 16.31 4.32 -19.28
CA ALA A 45 15.86 5.64 -19.70
C ALA A 45 14.74 5.58 -20.75
N ALA A 46 14.72 4.55 -21.61
CA ALA A 46 13.65 4.35 -22.57
C ALA A 46 12.32 4.03 -21.87
N LEU A 47 12.33 3.20 -20.83
CA LEU A 47 11.13 2.87 -20.04
C LEU A 47 10.63 4.06 -19.23
N LEU A 48 11.53 4.86 -18.68
CA LEU A 48 11.16 6.11 -18.01
C LEU A 48 10.50 7.08 -18.99
N LYS A 49 11.04 7.21 -20.21
CA LYS A 49 10.46 8.06 -21.26
C LYS A 49 9.10 7.55 -21.73
N GLU A 50 8.95 6.23 -21.84
CA GLU A 50 7.67 5.60 -22.18
C GLU A 50 6.64 5.84 -21.07
N ALA A 51 7.02 5.61 -19.81
CA ALA A 51 6.18 5.89 -18.64
C ALA A 51 5.80 7.37 -18.55
N ASP A 52 6.74 8.28 -18.84
CA ASP A 52 6.53 9.73 -18.87
C ASP A 52 5.48 10.12 -19.92
N GLY A 53 5.57 9.55 -21.13
CA GLY A 53 4.57 9.76 -22.19
C GLY A 53 3.15 9.27 -21.83
N MET A 54 3.03 8.38 -20.85
CA MET A 54 1.75 7.92 -20.29
C MET A 54 1.38 8.59 -18.97
N GLY A 55 2.19 9.51 -18.44
CA GLY A 55 2.01 10.12 -17.13
C GLY A 55 2.29 9.18 -15.94
N PHE A 56 2.89 8.02 -16.18
CA PHE A 56 3.17 6.98 -15.18
C PHE A 56 4.58 6.99 -14.62
N ARG A 57 5.43 7.96 -14.98
CA ARG A 57 6.82 8.02 -14.57
C ARG A 57 7.01 7.92 -13.05
N SER A 58 6.36 8.81 -12.30
CA SER A 58 6.45 8.80 -10.82
C SER A 58 5.88 7.53 -10.22
N GLN A 59 4.91 6.89 -10.87
CA GLN A 59 4.33 5.63 -10.42
C GLN A 59 5.26 4.45 -10.68
N LEU A 60 6.00 4.45 -11.79
CA LEU A 60 7.02 3.45 -12.11
C LEU A 60 8.19 3.55 -11.13
N GLU A 61 8.69 4.76 -10.86
CA GLU A 61 9.74 5.00 -9.88
C GLU A 61 9.32 4.55 -8.47
N ASN A 62 8.09 4.88 -8.07
CA ASN A 62 7.55 4.43 -6.78
C ASN A 62 7.41 2.90 -6.73
N LEU A 63 6.95 2.26 -7.80
CA LEU A 63 6.83 0.81 -7.86
C LEU A 63 8.20 0.12 -7.79
N ALA A 64 9.20 0.65 -8.49
CA ALA A 64 10.57 0.14 -8.52
C ALA A 64 11.30 0.33 -7.17
N GLY A 65 10.94 1.33 -6.38
CA GLY A 65 11.47 1.54 -5.03
C GLY A 65 10.83 0.67 -3.94
N ARG A 66 9.74 -0.05 -4.24
CA ARG A 66 9.03 -0.83 -3.23
C ARG A 66 9.78 -2.11 -2.89
N LYS A 67 10.12 -2.27 -1.61
CA LYS A 67 10.84 -3.44 -1.06
C LYS A 67 10.27 -4.78 -1.51
N ASP A 68 8.94 -4.94 -1.57
CA ASP A 68 8.34 -6.19 -2.03
C ASP A 68 8.62 -6.47 -3.52
N VAL A 69 8.54 -5.43 -4.36
CA VAL A 69 8.76 -5.53 -5.80
C VAL A 69 10.24 -5.78 -6.10
N VAL A 70 11.11 -5.07 -5.41
CA VAL A 70 12.56 -5.28 -5.39
C VAL A 70 12.87 -6.71 -4.96
N ALA A 71 12.34 -7.17 -3.82
CA ALA A 71 12.56 -8.53 -3.31
C ALA A 71 12.07 -9.64 -4.25
N LYS A 72 11.04 -9.38 -5.07
CA LYS A 72 10.59 -10.30 -6.12
C LYS A 72 11.43 -10.25 -7.40
N GLY A 73 12.31 -9.25 -7.56
CA GLY A 73 13.14 -9.08 -8.75
C GLY A 73 12.31 -8.86 -10.02
N ILE A 74 11.24 -8.06 -9.94
CA ILE A 74 10.35 -7.85 -11.09
C ILE A 74 11.02 -6.94 -12.12
N ASP A 75 11.00 -7.36 -13.38
CA ASP A 75 11.51 -6.58 -14.49
C ASP A 75 10.78 -5.22 -14.65
N PRO A 76 11.51 -4.10 -14.86
CA PRO A 76 10.95 -2.80 -15.22
C PRO A 76 9.87 -2.80 -16.32
N PRO A 77 10.02 -3.51 -17.46
CA PRO A 77 8.96 -3.56 -18.48
C PRO A 77 7.69 -4.26 -17.99
N LYS A 78 7.79 -5.27 -17.12
CA LYS A 78 6.62 -5.89 -16.48
C LYS A 78 5.90 -4.91 -15.56
N MET A 79 6.65 -4.08 -14.83
CA MET A 79 6.07 -3.03 -14.00
C MET A 79 5.29 -2.02 -14.81
N LEU A 80 5.87 -1.55 -15.92
CA LEU A 80 5.21 -0.60 -16.80
C LEU A 80 3.93 -1.19 -17.39
N ARG A 81 3.97 -2.44 -17.86
CA ARG A 81 2.77 -3.14 -18.35
C ARG A 81 1.70 -3.30 -17.26
N ALA A 82 2.11 -3.60 -16.02
CA ALA A 82 1.18 -3.68 -14.89
C ALA A 82 0.58 -2.33 -14.53
N LEU A 83 1.36 -1.23 -14.62
CA LEU A 83 0.85 0.12 -14.44
C LEU A 83 -0.14 0.51 -15.53
N LYS A 84 0.15 0.19 -16.80
CA LYS A 84 -0.80 0.40 -17.91
C LYS A 84 -2.13 -0.34 -17.66
N ALA A 85 -2.06 -1.62 -17.31
CA ALA A 85 -3.25 -2.43 -17.01
C ALA A 85 -4.01 -1.93 -15.77
N ALA A 86 -3.29 -1.35 -14.81
CA ALA A 86 -3.85 -0.76 -13.60
C ALA A 86 -4.29 0.70 -13.76
N GLY A 87 -4.11 1.33 -14.92
CA GLY A 87 -4.42 2.75 -15.14
C GLY A 87 -3.57 3.70 -14.29
N GLY A 88 -2.30 3.37 -14.07
CA GLY A 88 -1.38 4.14 -13.23
C GLY A 88 -1.50 3.86 -11.73
N LEU A 89 -2.38 2.96 -11.30
CA LEU A 89 -2.55 2.66 -9.87
C LEU A 89 -1.43 1.75 -9.34
N VAL A 90 -0.46 2.34 -8.64
CA VAL A 90 0.71 1.64 -8.05
C VAL A 90 0.31 0.47 -7.15
N ASN A 91 -0.74 0.61 -6.33
CA ASN A 91 -1.18 -0.45 -5.43
C ASN A 91 -1.81 -1.63 -6.20
N LYS A 92 -2.61 -1.34 -7.22
CA LYS A 92 -3.25 -2.36 -8.06
C LYS A 92 -2.23 -3.06 -8.96
N ALA A 93 -1.29 -2.31 -9.53
CA ALA A 93 -0.15 -2.86 -10.28
C ALA A 93 0.71 -3.76 -9.38
N LYS A 94 1.05 -3.32 -8.17
CA LYS A 94 1.75 -4.16 -7.18
C LYS A 94 0.97 -5.43 -6.88
N ALA A 95 -0.33 -5.33 -6.61
CA ALA A 95 -1.17 -6.48 -6.29
C ALA A 95 -1.19 -7.50 -7.45
N ALA A 96 -1.37 -7.03 -8.68
CA ALA A 96 -1.33 -7.86 -9.89
C ALA A 96 0.04 -8.56 -10.07
N LEU A 97 1.14 -7.84 -9.86
CA LEU A 97 2.50 -8.40 -9.90
C LEU A 97 2.79 -9.38 -8.75
N MET A 98 2.14 -9.15 -7.61
CA MET A 98 2.25 -9.98 -6.42
C MET A 98 1.40 -11.26 -6.50
N GLY A 99 0.42 -11.31 -7.41
CA GLY A 99 -0.59 -12.37 -7.48
C GLY A 99 -1.67 -12.23 -6.41
N ALA A 100 -1.79 -11.06 -5.78
CA ALA A 100 -2.92 -10.71 -4.92
C ALA A 100 -3.99 -10.09 -5.82
N GLN A 101 -4.96 -10.90 -6.26
CA GLN A 101 -6.13 -10.41 -6.98
C GLN A 101 -7.24 -10.02 -6.01
#